data_AF-D6BEY5-F1
#
_entry.id   AF-D6BEY5-F1
#
_cell.length_a   1.000
_cell.length_b   1.000
_cell.length_c   1.000
_cell.angle_alpha   90.00
_cell.angle_beta   90.00
_cell.angle_gamma   90.00
#
_symmetry.space_group_name_H-M   'P 1'
#
loop_
_entity.id
_entity.type
_entity.pdbx_description
1 polymer ?
#
loop_
_entity_poly.entity_id
_entity_poly.type
_entity_poly.pdbx_seq_one_letter_code
_entity_poly.pdbx_strand_id
1 'polypeptide(L)'
;MSRPLIIKIYHKISDNINVDLKDLSNCLALPSQAIMDNIFYYGEAIILGNLPLEDKDYDMLISVSESISYTNRDIAYLQYGLIYKEIPFSVYEKLIEKLKIETQTCRNECISFGIYADDLKECIKEKSNSPYWEREIEHRVYDLRNPCLIELKRKIFEAFGLDAGKTYKENLKIMEEE
;
A
#
# COMPACT_ATOMS: atom_id res chain seq x y z
N MET A 1 -19.71 -11.16 0.01
CA MET A 1 -18.62 -10.30 -0.48
C MET A 1 -17.41 -11.19 -0.69
N SER A 2 -16.89 -11.19 -1.90
CA SER A 2 -15.66 -11.88 -2.30
C SER A 2 -14.43 -11.24 -1.65
N ARG A 3 -13.29 -11.91 -1.77
CA ARG A 3 -12.02 -11.44 -1.20
C ARG A 3 -11.54 -10.22 -2.00
N PRO A 4 -11.13 -9.11 -1.34
CA PRO A 4 -10.51 -7.99 -2.02
C PRO A 4 -9.26 -8.42 -2.79
N LEU A 5 -8.95 -7.70 -3.85
CA LEU A 5 -7.76 -7.88 -4.66
C LEU A 5 -6.78 -6.75 -4.40
N ILE A 6 -5.50 -7.08 -4.30
CA ILE A 6 -4.41 -6.11 -4.42
C ILE A 6 -4.02 -6.06 -5.89
N ILE A 7 -4.17 -4.89 -6.50
CA ILE A 7 -3.84 -4.67 -7.91
C ILE A 7 -2.75 -3.61 -8.05
N LYS A 8 -2.04 -3.66 -9.17
CA LYS A 8 -1.16 -2.58 -9.65
C LYS A 8 -1.61 -2.19 -11.05
N ILE A 9 -1.43 -0.91 -11.38
CA ILE A 9 -1.75 -0.37 -12.70
C ILE A 9 -0.43 -0.02 -13.37
N TYR A 10 -0.07 -0.78 -14.40
CA TYR A 10 1.14 -0.50 -15.16
C TYR A 10 1.06 0.86 -15.86
N HIS A 11 2.19 1.53 -15.99
CA HIS A 11 2.38 2.78 -16.75
C HIS A 11 2.30 2.51 -18.25
N LYS A 12 1.17 1.98 -18.71
CA LYS A 12 0.94 1.57 -20.09
C LYS A 12 -0.52 1.76 -20.45
N ILE A 13 -0.76 2.44 -21.56
CA ILE A 13 -2.07 2.57 -22.21
C ILE A 13 -1.89 2.04 -23.62
N SER A 14 -2.79 1.17 -24.08
CA SER A 14 -2.74 0.58 -25.41
C SER A 14 -4.13 0.24 -25.91
N ASP A 15 -4.37 0.48 -27.20
CA ASP A 15 -5.59 0.07 -27.90
C ASP A 15 -5.48 -1.35 -28.48
N ASN A 16 -4.34 -2.03 -28.28
CA ASN A 16 -4.10 -3.40 -28.75
C ASN A 16 -4.22 -4.40 -27.60
N ILE A 17 -5.10 -5.39 -27.75
CA ILE A 17 -5.30 -6.46 -26.77
C ILE A 17 -4.16 -7.48 -26.73
N ASN A 18 -3.38 -7.60 -27.82
CA ASN A 18 -2.25 -8.51 -27.90
C ASN A 18 -1.01 -7.88 -27.25
N VAL A 19 -0.95 -7.97 -25.92
CA VAL A 19 0.16 -7.45 -25.12
C VAL A 19 1.02 -8.62 -24.61
N ASP A 20 2.34 -8.53 -24.79
CA ASP A 20 3.28 -9.48 -24.18
C ASP A 20 3.33 -9.25 -22.65
N LEU A 21 3.07 -10.32 -21.89
CA LEU A 21 3.12 -10.30 -20.42
C LEU A 21 4.53 -9.99 -19.89
N LYS A 22 5.58 -10.39 -20.63
CA LYS A 22 6.95 -10.06 -20.25
C LYS A 22 7.22 -8.57 -20.38
N ASP A 23 6.72 -7.93 -21.43
CA ASP A 23 6.82 -6.47 -21.57
C ASP A 23 6.08 -5.74 -20.44
N LEU A 24 4.92 -6.24 -20.02
CA LEU A 24 4.18 -5.68 -18.88
C LEU A 24 4.94 -5.82 -17.57
N SER A 25 5.58 -6.97 -17.32
CA SER A 25 6.35 -7.21 -16.09
C SER A 25 7.55 -6.27 -15.89
N ASN A 26 8.01 -5.64 -16.97
CA ASN A 26 9.10 -4.66 -16.98
C ASN A 26 8.62 -3.20 -16.90
N CYS A 27 7.31 -2.96 -16.99
CA CYS A 27 6.75 -1.63 -16.87
C CYS A 27 6.79 -1.16 -15.41
N LEU A 28 7.00 0.15 -15.22
CA LEU A 28 6.64 0.81 -13.96
C LEU A 28 5.13 0.65 -13.73
N ALA A 29 4.71 0.76 -12.49
CA ALA A 29 3.31 0.73 -12.11
C ALA A 29 3.04 1.73 -11.00
N LEU A 30 1.80 2.22 -10.96
CA LEU A 30 1.28 2.95 -9.82
C LEU A 30 1.37 2.06 -8.56
N PRO A 31 1.48 2.66 -7.37
CA PRO A 31 1.47 1.93 -6.12
C PRO A 31 0.23 1.05 -6.02
N SER A 32 0.37 -0.11 -5.37
CA SER A 32 -0.73 -1.06 -5.29
C SER A 32 -1.93 -0.47 -4.52
N GLN A 33 -3.12 -0.91 -4.90
CA GLN A 33 -4.38 -0.52 -4.28
C GLN A 33 -5.24 -1.76 -4.01
N ALA A 34 -6.04 -1.70 -2.95
CA ALA A 34 -7.04 -2.72 -2.66
C ALA A 34 -8.35 -2.35 -3.35
N ILE A 35 -8.90 -3.30 -4.12
CA ILE A 35 -10.20 -3.14 -4.77
C ILE A 35 -11.11 -4.33 -4.48
N MET A 36 -12.41 -4.12 -4.61
CA MET A 36 -13.37 -5.21 -4.77
C MET A 36 -13.11 -5.92 -6.11
N ASP A 37 -13.36 -7.23 -6.19
CA ASP A 37 -13.15 -8.03 -7.41
C ASP A 37 -14.30 -7.92 -8.43
N ASN A 38 -15.26 -7.01 -8.21
CA ASN A 38 -16.47 -6.85 -9.02
C ASN A 38 -16.17 -6.77 -10.53
N ILE A 39 -15.16 -6.01 -10.93
CA ILE A 39 -14.77 -5.84 -12.35
C ILE A 39 -14.38 -7.18 -13.00
N PHE A 40 -13.80 -8.10 -12.23
CA PHE A 40 -13.46 -9.44 -12.70
C PHE A 40 -14.65 -10.38 -12.59
N TYR A 41 -15.41 -10.30 -11.49
CA TYR A 41 -16.59 -11.13 -11.25
C TYR A 41 -17.68 -10.93 -12.31
N TYR A 42 -17.92 -9.69 -12.73
CA TYR A 42 -18.90 -9.35 -13.77
C TYR A 42 -18.35 -9.48 -15.20
N GLY A 43 -17.09 -9.89 -15.38
CA GLY A 43 -16.48 -10.06 -16.71
C GLY A 43 -16.22 -8.75 -17.46
N GLU A 44 -16.10 -7.63 -16.75
CA GLU A 44 -15.80 -6.32 -17.33
C GLU A 44 -14.31 -6.19 -17.73
N ALA A 45 -13.43 -6.96 -17.08
CA ALA A 45 -12.02 -7.05 -17.42
C ALA A 45 -11.66 -8.39 -18.09
N ILE A 46 -10.77 -8.32 -19.10
CA ILE A 46 -10.23 -9.49 -19.78
C ILE A 46 -8.95 -9.95 -19.07
N ILE A 47 -8.87 -11.25 -18.79
CA ILE A 47 -7.64 -11.87 -18.27
C ILE A 47 -6.72 -12.19 -19.45
N LEU A 48 -5.62 -11.45 -19.58
CA LEU A 48 -4.63 -11.66 -20.65
C LEU A 48 -3.72 -12.87 -20.40
N GLY A 49 -3.58 -13.30 -19.15
CA GLY A 49 -2.81 -14.47 -18.75
C GLY A 49 -2.43 -14.43 -17.27
N ASN A 50 -1.51 -15.31 -16.87
CA ASN A 50 -1.03 -15.40 -15.49
C ASN A 50 0.51 -15.53 -15.45
N LEU A 51 1.13 -14.78 -14.55
CA LEU A 51 2.53 -14.95 -14.20
C LEU A 51 2.65 -15.10 -12.68
N PRO A 52 3.61 -15.90 -12.17
CA PRO A 52 3.90 -15.93 -10.75
C PRO A 52 4.43 -14.57 -10.29
N LEU A 53 4.12 -14.19 -9.05
CA LEU A 53 4.67 -12.98 -8.43
C LEU A 53 6.12 -13.19 -8.01
N GLU A 54 6.95 -12.19 -8.25
CA GLU A 54 8.31 -12.09 -7.73
C GLU A 54 8.36 -11.24 -6.45
N ASP A 55 9.46 -11.32 -5.71
CA ASP A 55 9.63 -10.58 -4.45
C ASP A 55 9.45 -9.05 -4.65
N LYS A 56 9.85 -8.51 -5.82
CA LYS A 56 9.66 -7.10 -6.20
C LYS A 56 8.19 -6.70 -6.42
N ASP A 57 7.32 -7.67 -6.66
CA ASP A 57 5.92 -7.41 -6.98
C ASP A 57 5.09 -7.20 -5.69
N TYR A 58 5.59 -7.65 -4.53
CA TYR A 58 4.98 -7.46 -3.21
C TYR A 58 5.09 -6.00 -2.74
N ASP A 59 4.15 -5.18 -3.20
CA ASP A 59 3.96 -3.80 -2.76
C ASP A 59 2.74 -3.72 -1.83
N MET A 60 2.80 -4.37 -0.68
CA MET A 60 1.66 -4.46 0.22
C MET A 60 1.31 -3.11 0.85
N LEU A 61 0.02 -2.82 1.01
CA LEU A 61 -0.47 -1.64 1.73
C LEU A 61 0.06 -1.63 3.18
N ILE A 62 0.37 -0.43 3.67
CA ILE A 62 0.80 -0.20 5.06
C ILE A 62 -0.22 0.73 5.71
N SER A 63 -0.94 0.25 6.71
CA SER A 63 -1.88 1.02 7.52
C SER A 63 -1.41 1.08 8.97
N VAL A 64 -1.43 2.28 9.56
CA VAL A 64 -1.15 2.49 10.99
C VAL A 64 -2.24 3.37 11.58
N SER A 65 -2.85 2.89 12.66
CA SER A 65 -3.87 3.67 13.36
C SER A 65 -4.12 3.17 14.78
N GLU A 66 -4.89 3.96 15.52
CA GLU A 66 -5.52 3.51 16.76
C GLU A 66 -6.59 2.46 16.48
N SER A 67 -6.84 1.56 17.43
CA SER A 67 -7.92 0.61 17.28
C SER A 67 -9.29 1.30 17.21
N ILE A 68 -10.08 0.89 16.22
CA ILE A 68 -11.48 1.31 16.07
C ILE A 68 -12.44 0.46 16.93
N SER A 69 -11.92 -0.57 17.60
CA SER A 69 -12.74 -1.46 18.44
C SER A 69 -13.19 -0.74 19.70
N TYR A 70 -14.50 -0.76 19.97
CA TYR A 70 -15.04 -0.25 21.23
C TYR A 70 -14.50 -1.01 22.45
N THR A 71 -14.19 -2.30 22.30
CA THR A 71 -13.74 -3.17 23.39
C THR A 71 -12.23 -3.23 23.58
N ASN A 72 -11.46 -2.67 22.65
CA ASN A 72 -10.00 -2.67 22.70
C ASN A 72 -9.43 -1.34 22.22
N ARG A 73 -9.62 -0.27 23.00
CA ARG A 73 -9.16 1.09 22.67
C ARG A 73 -7.72 1.37 23.08
N ASP A 74 -7.12 0.49 23.88
CA ASP A 74 -5.81 0.72 24.49
C ASP A 74 -4.64 0.27 23.61
N ILE A 75 -4.91 -0.02 22.33
CA ILE A 75 -3.90 -0.42 21.35
C ILE A 75 -3.90 0.48 20.12
N ALA A 76 -2.73 0.57 19.49
CA ALA A 76 -2.58 0.97 18.11
C ALA A 76 -2.00 -0.20 17.32
N TYR A 77 -2.33 -0.28 16.04
CA TYR A 77 -1.88 -1.35 15.16
C TYR A 77 -1.09 -0.82 13.98
N LEU A 78 -0.24 -1.70 13.44
CA LEU A 78 0.35 -1.61 12.12
C LEU A 78 -0.04 -2.86 11.34
N GLN A 79 -0.71 -2.66 10.21
CA GLN A 79 -0.99 -3.69 9.21
C GLN A 79 -0.09 -3.44 7.99
N TYR A 80 0.74 -4.41 7.63
CA TYR A 80 1.54 -4.37 6.40
C TYR A 80 1.39 -5.70 5.67
N GLY A 81 0.51 -5.79 4.68
CA GLY A 81 0.20 -7.06 4.02
C GLY A 81 -0.38 -8.08 5.01
N LEU A 82 0.30 -9.20 5.25
CA LEU A 82 -0.05 -10.20 6.27
C LEU A 82 0.61 -9.93 7.63
N ILE A 83 1.45 -8.90 7.74
CA ILE A 83 2.10 -8.52 9.00
C ILE A 83 1.12 -7.70 9.82
N TYR A 84 0.88 -8.14 11.05
CA TYR A 84 0.08 -7.41 12.03
C TYR A 84 0.87 -7.28 13.34
N LYS A 85 1.06 -6.04 13.79
CA LYS A 85 1.74 -5.71 15.04
C LYS A 85 0.88 -4.75 15.84
N GLU A 86 0.91 -4.89 17.16
CA GLU A 86 0.21 -4.00 18.09
C GLU A 86 1.19 -3.38 19.08
N ILE A 87 0.92 -2.15 19.49
CA ILE A 87 1.59 -1.48 20.61
C ILE A 87 0.54 -0.82 21.50
N PRO A 88 0.84 -0.53 22.79
CA PRO A 88 -0.06 0.23 23.63
C PRO A 88 -0.37 1.60 23.01
N PHE A 89 -1.62 2.02 23.03
CA PHE A 89 -2.06 3.31 22.46
C PHE A 89 -1.30 4.49 23.08
N SER A 90 -0.98 4.43 24.38
CA SER A 90 -0.19 5.47 25.06
C SER A 90 1.24 5.64 24.52
N VAL A 91 1.82 4.60 23.91
CA VAL A 91 3.11 4.67 23.21
C VAL A 91 2.91 5.32 21.85
N TYR A 92 1.86 4.92 21.13
CA TYR A 92 1.51 5.48 19.83
C TYR A 92 1.17 6.98 19.90
N GLU A 93 0.40 7.40 20.91
CA GLU A 93 0.02 8.79 21.14
C GLU A 93 1.26 9.70 21.29
N LYS A 94 2.23 9.28 22.10
CA LYS A 94 3.52 9.98 22.25
C LYS A 94 4.31 10.02 20.94
N LEU A 95 4.25 8.94 20.16
CA LEU A 95 4.93 8.83 18.89
C LEU A 95 4.37 9.83 17.87
N ILE A 96 3.04 9.87 17.67
CA ILE A 96 2.40 10.79 16.72
C ILE A 96 2.55 12.25 17.14
N GLU A 97 2.52 12.55 18.44
CA GLU A 97 2.78 13.89 18.97
C GLU A 97 4.21 14.35 18.61
N LYS A 98 5.20 13.48 18.85
CA LYS A 98 6.61 13.74 18.48
C LYS A 98 6.79 13.89 16.97
N LEU A 99 6.05 13.13 16.17
CA LEU A 99 6.08 13.16 14.71
C LEU A 99 5.27 14.32 14.12
N LYS A 100 4.41 14.97 14.91
CA LYS A 100 3.50 16.04 14.51
C LYS A 100 2.53 15.63 13.40
N ILE A 101 1.98 14.42 13.53
CA ILE A 101 0.93 13.89 12.64
C ILE A 101 -0.32 13.52 13.45
N GLU A 102 -1.45 13.35 12.78
CA GLU A 102 -2.71 12.92 13.42
C GLU A 102 -2.77 11.39 13.49
N THR A 103 -3.62 10.86 14.38
CA THR A 103 -3.73 9.41 14.66
C THR A 103 -4.08 8.57 13.43
N GLN A 104 -4.78 9.16 12.46
CA GLN A 104 -5.29 8.49 11.25
C GLN A 104 -4.55 8.89 9.96
N THR A 105 -3.51 9.74 10.03
CA THR A 105 -2.80 10.24 8.83
C THR A 105 -2.15 9.11 8.01
N CYS A 106 -1.70 8.03 8.67
CA CYS A 106 -1.04 6.88 8.05
C CYS A 106 -2.00 5.68 7.86
N ARG A 107 -3.31 5.88 7.98
CA ARG A 107 -4.30 4.81 7.83
C ARG A 107 -4.56 4.54 6.35
N ASN A 108 -4.34 3.30 5.90
CA ASN A 108 -4.43 2.90 4.49
C ASN A 108 -4.97 1.47 4.33
N GLU A 109 -6.22 1.27 4.72
CA GLU A 109 -6.95 0.00 4.62
C GLU A 109 -8.25 0.11 3.83
N CYS A 110 -8.43 1.22 3.10
CA CYS A 110 -9.61 1.41 2.27
C CYS A 110 -9.60 0.40 1.13
N ILE A 111 -10.76 -0.21 0.87
CA ILE A 111 -10.99 -1.07 -0.28
C ILE A 111 -11.89 -0.31 -1.23
N SER A 112 -11.36 0.07 -2.38
CA SER A 112 -12.11 0.81 -3.39
C SER A 112 -13.11 -0.10 -4.10
N PHE A 113 -14.24 0.47 -4.51
CA PHE A 113 -15.22 -0.23 -5.37
C PHE A 113 -14.70 -0.42 -6.81
N GLY A 114 -13.77 0.43 -7.25
CA GLY A 114 -13.23 0.42 -8.61
C GLY A 114 -11.75 0.76 -8.68
N ILE A 115 -11.21 0.76 -9.89
CA ILE A 115 -9.81 1.07 -10.17
C ILE A 115 -9.61 2.58 -10.19
N TYR A 116 -8.70 3.08 -9.36
CA TYR A 116 -8.31 4.49 -9.35
C TYR A 116 -7.04 4.70 -10.20
N ALA A 117 -7.12 5.54 -11.24
CA ALA A 117 -6.05 5.72 -12.22
C ALA A 117 -5.88 7.16 -12.74
N ASP A 118 -6.39 8.17 -12.03
CA ASP A 118 -6.44 9.55 -12.55
C ASP A 118 -5.04 10.10 -12.89
N ASP A 119 -4.03 9.83 -12.05
CA ASP A 119 -2.66 10.32 -12.25
C ASP A 119 -1.84 9.49 -13.24
N LEU A 120 -2.42 8.42 -13.83
CA LEU A 120 -1.68 7.46 -14.66
C LEU A 120 -1.00 8.15 -15.85
N LYS A 121 -1.70 9.08 -16.51
CA LYS A 121 -1.17 9.79 -17.68
C LYS A 121 0.02 10.68 -17.31
N GLU A 122 -0.05 11.35 -16.17
CA GLU A 122 1.03 12.21 -15.67
C GLU A 122 2.21 11.37 -15.21
N CYS A 123 1.96 10.26 -14.51
CA CYS A 123 3.00 9.33 -14.09
C CYS A 123 3.72 8.66 -15.28
N ILE A 124 3.00 8.34 -16.36
CA ILE A 124 3.59 7.87 -17.63
C ILE A 124 4.49 8.95 -18.24
N LYS A 125 4.01 10.20 -18.29
CA LYS A 125 4.75 11.34 -18.85
C LYS A 125 6.04 11.62 -18.08
N GLU A 126 5.97 11.61 -16.74
CA GLU A 126 7.11 11.83 -15.84
C GLU A 126 8.01 10.59 -15.67
N LYS A 127 7.56 9.42 -16.15
CA LYS A 127 8.25 8.13 -15.97
C LYS A 127 8.54 7.83 -14.48
N SER A 128 7.62 8.22 -13.61
CA SER A 128 7.75 8.13 -12.15
C SER A 128 6.36 8.14 -11.50
N ASN A 129 6.27 7.63 -10.27
CA ASN A 129 5.07 7.75 -9.43
C ASN A 129 4.99 9.11 -8.69
N SER A 130 5.89 10.06 -8.98
CA SER A 130 5.92 11.36 -8.30
C SER A 130 4.56 12.09 -8.34
N PRO A 131 3.84 12.19 -9.49
CA PRO A 131 2.54 12.86 -9.51
C PRO A 131 1.51 12.23 -8.56
N TYR A 132 1.46 10.89 -8.51
CA TYR A 132 0.62 10.16 -7.55
C TYR A 132 0.99 10.50 -6.11
N TRP A 133 2.29 10.46 -5.78
CA TRP A 133 2.77 10.71 -4.41
C TRP A 133 2.56 12.15 -3.95
N GLU A 134 2.70 13.12 -4.85
CA GLU A 134 2.45 14.53 -4.59
C GLU A 134 0.97 14.75 -4.27
N ARG A 135 0.07 14.17 -5.07
CA ARG A 135 -1.36 14.26 -4.83
C ARG A 135 -1.79 13.65 -3.48
N GLU A 136 -1.24 12.48 -3.11
CA GLU A 136 -1.52 11.88 -1.79
C GLU A 136 -1.13 12.82 -0.64
N ILE A 137 0.05 13.44 -0.73
CA ILE A 137 0.52 14.41 0.27
C ILE A 137 -0.41 15.63 0.33
N GLU A 138 -0.86 16.16 -0.82
CA GLU A 138 -1.81 17.28 -0.89
C GLU A 138 -3.14 16.96 -0.19
N HIS A 139 -3.61 15.71 -0.30
CA HIS A 139 -4.80 15.23 0.40
C HIS A 139 -4.53 14.79 1.85
N ARG A 140 -3.33 15.03 2.38
CA ARG A 140 -2.88 14.63 3.73
C ARG A 140 -2.95 13.12 3.97
N VAL A 141 -2.82 12.31 2.93
CA VAL A 141 -2.71 10.85 3.03
C VAL A 141 -1.24 10.48 3.05
N TYR A 142 -0.75 10.01 4.20
CA TYR A 142 0.67 9.68 4.37
C TYR A 142 0.87 8.18 4.16
N ASP A 143 0.81 7.77 2.90
CA ASP A 143 1.17 6.41 2.52
C ASP A 143 2.66 6.17 2.82
N LEU A 144 2.96 5.28 3.77
CA LEU A 144 4.32 4.99 4.20
C LEU A 144 5.18 4.31 3.13
N ARG A 145 4.61 3.95 1.97
CA ARG A 145 5.35 3.50 0.78
C ARG A 145 5.93 4.67 -0.02
N ASN A 146 5.43 5.89 0.19
CA ASN A 146 5.93 7.09 -0.46
C ASN A 146 7.41 7.33 -0.08
N PRO A 147 8.34 7.37 -1.05
CA PRO A 147 9.76 7.59 -0.78
C PRO A 147 10.07 8.88 -0.02
N CYS A 148 9.27 9.94 -0.21
CA CYS A 148 9.41 11.21 0.50
C CYS A 148 9.12 11.09 2.01
N LEU A 149 8.47 10.01 2.45
CA LEU A 149 8.10 9.75 3.83
C LEU A 149 9.00 8.69 4.51
N ILE A 150 10.18 8.39 3.95
CA ILE A 150 11.05 7.33 4.47
C ILE A 150 11.46 7.52 5.95
N GLU A 151 11.72 8.76 6.38
CA GLU A 151 12.06 9.03 7.79
C GLU A 151 10.87 8.81 8.72
N LEU A 152 9.65 9.09 8.24
CA LEU A 152 8.42 8.79 8.97
C LEU A 152 8.24 7.27 9.08
N LYS A 153 8.35 6.55 7.95
CA LYS A 153 8.28 5.09 7.89
C LYS A 153 9.28 4.45 8.86
N ARG A 154 10.54 4.89 8.90
CA ARG A 154 11.58 4.37 9.81
C ARG A 154 11.16 4.46 11.27
N LYS A 155 10.71 5.64 11.72
CA LYS A 155 10.31 5.85 13.13
C LYS A 155 9.09 5.03 13.53
N ILE A 156 8.13 4.89 12.61
CA ILE A 156 6.95 4.06 12.82
C ILE A 156 7.36 2.58 12.87
N PHE A 157 8.11 2.09 11.87
CA PHE A 157 8.53 0.70 11.81
C PHE A 157 9.34 0.31 13.05
N GLU A 158 10.30 1.15 13.46
CA GLU A 158 11.08 0.93 14.68
C GLU A 158 10.19 0.77 15.92
N ALA A 159 9.17 1.62 16.09
CA ALA A 159 8.25 1.53 17.21
C ALA A 159 7.41 0.23 17.22
N PHE A 160 7.16 -0.36 16.06
CA PHE A 160 6.42 -1.61 15.89
C PHE A 160 7.33 -2.85 15.70
N GLY A 161 8.65 -2.71 15.90
CA GLY A 161 9.62 -3.82 15.79
C GLY A 161 9.92 -4.26 14.36
N LEU A 162 9.67 -3.42 13.35
CA LEU A 162 9.95 -3.66 11.94
C LEU A 162 11.14 -2.82 11.45
N ASP A 163 11.66 -3.15 10.27
CA ASP A 163 12.77 -2.45 9.63
C ASP A 163 12.34 -1.88 8.26
N ALA A 164 12.31 -0.56 8.16
CA ALA A 164 11.91 0.15 6.95
C ALA A 164 12.88 -0.02 5.77
N GLY A 165 14.12 -0.45 6.02
CA GLY A 165 15.13 -0.77 5.01
C GLY A 165 15.05 -2.20 4.47
N LYS A 166 14.26 -3.07 5.11
CA LYS A 166 14.02 -4.45 4.67
C LYS A 166 12.79 -4.54 3.75
N THR A 167 12.78 -5.56 2.91
CA THR A 167 11.64 -5.91 2.06
C THR A 167 10.44 -6.39 2.88
N TYR A 168 9.27 -6.50 2.23
CA TYR A 168 8.09 -7.09 2.84
C TYR A 168 8.36 -8.50 3.41
N LYS A 169 8.99 -9.36 2.60
CA LYS A 169 9.28 -10.76 2.95
C LYS A 169 10.25 -10.89 4.11
N GLU A 170 11.24 -10.01 4.19
CA GLU A 170 12.18 -9.97 5.31
C GLU A 170 11.50 -9.50 6.60
N ASN A 171 10.62 -8.50 6.53
CA ASN A 171 9.82 -8.09 7.68
C ASN A 171 8.79 -9.15 8.09
N LEU A 172 8.25 -9.92 7.13
CA LEU A 172 7.33 -11.02 7.42
C LEU A 172 8.02 -12.10 8.26
N LYS A 173 9.27 -12.43 7.95
CA LYS A 173 10.08 -13.35 8.77
C LYS A 173 10.32 -12.84 10.19
N ILE A 174 10.59 -11.54 10.36
CA ILE A 174 10.74 -10.93 11.69
C ILE A 174 9.49 -11.15 12.53
N MET A 175 8.30 -11.04 11.93
CA MET A 175 7.05 -11.31 12.63
C MET A 175 6.87 -12.79 12.99
N GLU A 176 7.29 -13.71 12.12
CA GLU A 176 7.17 -15.17 12.34
C GLU A 176 8.14 -15.72 13.40
N GLU A 177 9.23 -14.99 13.68
CA GLU A 177 10.27 -15.37 14.65
C GLU A 177 10.00 -14.87 16.09
N GLU A 178 8.98 -14.02 16.28
CA GLU A 178 8.49 -13.51 17.58
C GLU A 178 7.38 -14.39 18.18
#